data_AF-A0A2E0S4J3-F1
#
_entry.id   AF-A0A2E0S4J3-F1
#
_cell.length_a   1.000
_cell.length_b   1.000
_cell.length_c   1.000
_cell.angle_alpha   90.00
_cell.angle_beta   90.00
_cell.angle_gamma   90.00
#
_symmetry.space_group_name_H-M   'P 1'
#
loop_
_entity.id
_entity.type
_entity.pdbx_description
1 polymer ?
#
loop_
_entity_poly.entity_id
_entity_poly.type
_entity_poly.pdbx_seq_one_letter_code
_entity_poly.pdbx_strand_id
1 'polypeptide(L)'
;MALKAKKAKKQLHEFVGQQAGHDGVRAYFDRAMLENQPRLTDLIPKSLWAYLAMLLLGVISIYLCQQAHIHTRTLESAEFPKHLFEIAGPGNLASWSMSVMLLILSLGAVFVYLLRRHKADDYKGRYRLWLYLAAFSGFLSFEVATGGHQILSVPLAQFEMSSPWNEASTWWMMMVSLGVMYFSILLLIEFKSRPAMLMMLAVAMMVMIAAGCSRMGSLIGESALTTDVAKSSLAMSATLIVSLMTWLNARKVYLNAQQGRVNVSQLAQSNQAVVNQVVPEITGTEDRQQESAVELGAEWDDWDDLGDDELVETEEEYDEYAEEDFDELDDEPDAIDEEVVCEETEQDYEEDELYQDESEVAEQLQQEEEVIYTSYAHQENGSIQSNESTVYETPVDDSTQNTLLIPPKEDKVEHEPFDEEAFWEQYDLTKMSRKQLKTMRKKLNRLKRKHAEKQRAA
;
A
#
# COMPACT_ATOMS: atom_id res chain seq x y z
N MET A 1 43.23 25.97 -20.77
CA MET A 1 41.97 25.19 -20.94
C MET A 1 41.69 24.23 -19.79
N ALA A 2 42.65 23.42 -19.33
CA ALA A 2 42.45 22.42 -18.25
C ALA A 2 41.84 22.97 -16.94
N LEU A 3 42.22 24.20 -16.54
CA LEU A 3 41.67 24.87 -15.35
C LEU A 3 40.20 25.29 -15.52
N LYS A 4 39.78 25.71 -16.73
CA LYS A 4 38.38 26.02 -17.04
C LYS A 4 37.53 24.74 -17.05
N ALA A 5 38.05 23.65 -17.60
CA ALA A 5 37.37 22.34 -17.58
C ALA A 5 37.18 21.81 -16.15
N LYS A 6 38.20 21.93 -15.28
CA LYS A 6 38.05 21.57 -13.85
C LYS A 6 37.01 22.42 -13.13
N LYS A 7 36.94 23.72 -13.42
CA LYS A 7 35.98 24.63 -12.78
C LYS A 7 34.54 24.34 -13.22
N ALA A 8 34.34 24.07 -14.52
CA ALA A 8 33.04 23.64 -15.06
C ALA A 8 32.58 22.30 -14.47
N LYS A 9 33.50 21.32 -14.34
CA LYS A 9 33.18 20.02 -13.70
C LYS A 9 32.76 20.18 -12.24
N LYS A 10 33.40 21.09 -11.50
CA LYS A 10 33.06 21.38 -10.11
C LYS A 10 31.71 22.09 -9.97
N GLN A 11 31.45 23.07 -10.84
CA GLN A 11 30.16 23.78 -10.86
C GLN A 11 29.00 22.87 -11.28
N LEU A 12 29.20 21.95 -12.24
CA LEU A 12 28.20 20.95 -12.60
C LEU A 12 27.89 20.03 -11.41
N HIS A 13 28.90 19.61 -10.66
CA HIS A 13 28.73 18.77 -9.48
C HIS A 13 28.00 19.48 -8.33
N GLU A 14 28.28 20.77 -8.10
CA GLU A 14 27.56 21.61 -7.13
C GLU A 14 26.12 21.87 -7.57
N PHE A 15 25.88 22.11 -8.87
CA PHE A 15 24.54 22.38 -9.40
C PHE A 15 23.65 21.14 -9.39
N VAL A 16 24.20 19.96 -9.74
CA VAL A 16 23.50 18.67 -9.62
C VAL A 16 23.22 18.33 -8.14
N GLY A 17 24.10 18.70 -7.22
CA GLY A 17 23.88 18.58 -5.78
C GLY A 17 22.78 19.51 -5.25
N GLN A 18 22.65 20.72 -5.80
CA GLN A 18 21.65 21.71 -5.36
C GLN A 18 20.26 21.53 -6.00
N GLN A 19 20.16 21.09 -7.26
CA GLN A 19 18.86 20.82 -7.89
C GLN A 19 18.17 19.55 -7.37
N ALA A 20 18.93 18.57 -6.85
CA ALA A 20 18.35 17.41 -6.19
C ALA A 20 17.60 17.76 -4.89
N GLY A 21 17.84 18.95 -4.31
CA GLY A 21 17.29 19.35 -3.02
C GLY A 21 15.87 19.93 -3.05
N HIS A 22 15.36 20.37 -4.21
CA HIS A 22 14.09 21.13 -4.25
C HIS A 22 12.90 20.40 -4.87
N ASP A 23 13.12 19.42 -5.76
CA ASP A 23 12.07 18.56 -6.35
C ASP A 23 12.45 17.07 -6.46
N GLY A 24 13.66 16.68 -6.02
CA GLY A 24 14.24 15.34 -6.22
C GLY A 24 14.52 14.55 -4.95
N VAL A 25 14.03 14.99 -3.79
CA VAL A 25 14.26 14.28 -2.52
C VAL A 25 13.56 12.93 -2.57
N ARG A 26 14.36 11.85 -2.62
CA ARG A 26 13.88 10.47 -2.65
C ARG A 26 12.99 10.24 -1.42
N ALA A 27 11.73 9.90 -1.65
CA ALA A 27 10.77 9.69 -0.57
C ALA A 27 11.12 8.51 0.37
N TYR A 28 12.03 7.63 -0.07
CA TYR A 28 12.49 6.44 0.66
C TYR A 28 14.01 6.38 0.69
N PHE A 29 14.57 5.87 1.80
CA PHE A 29 15.99 5.59 1.94
C PHE A 29 16.42 4.38 1.10
N ASP A 30 17.72 4.26 0.78
CA ASP A 30 18.28 3.13 0.01
C ASP A 30 18.07 1.76 0.70
N ARG A 31 17.89 1.75 2.03
CA ARG A 31 17.50 0.54 2.78
C ARG A 31 16.10 0.03 2.42
N ALA A 32 15.24 0.88 1.85
CA ALA A 32 13.94 0.48 1.34
C ALA A 32 14.03 -0.18 -0.05
N MET A 33 15.22 -0.33 -0.64
CA MET A 33 15.36 -1.02 -1.93
C MET A 33 15.19 -2.52 -1.79
N LEU A 34 14.70 -3.16 -2.85
CA LEU A 34 14.44 -4.59 -2.94
C LEU A 34 15.67 -5.44 -2.54
N GLU A 35 16.86 -4.95 -2.87
CA GLU A 35 18.16 -5.58 -2.54
C GLU A 35 18.43 -5.64 -1.03
N ASN A 36 17.83 -4.73 -0.25
CA ASN A 36 18.01 -4.59 1.20
C ASN A 36 16.74 -5.00 1.99
N GLN A 37 15.64 -5.33 1.31
CA GLN A 37 14.40 -5.75 1.94
C GLN A 37 14.42 -7.26 2.23
N PRO A 38 13.79 -7.72 3.32
CA PRO A 38 13.59 -9.14 3.53
C PRO A 38 12.73 -9.72 2.41
N ARG A 39 13.03 -10.95 1.96
CA ARG A 39 12.29 -11.68 0.90
C ARG A 39 10.79 -11.84 1.18
N LEU A 40 10.34 -11.53 2.39
CA LEU A 40 8.94 -11.42 2.78
C LEU A 40 8.14 -10.44 1.89
N THR A 41 8.76 -9.38 1.36
CA THR A 41 8.07 -8.42 0.48
C THR A 41 7.76 -8.97 -0.91
N ASP A 42 8.35 -10.11 -1.31
CA ASP A 42 8.07 -10.76 -2.60
C ASP A 42 6.68 -11.39 -2.63
N LEU A 43 6.03 -11.56 -1.47
CA LEU A 43 4.67 -12.06 -1.37
C LEU A 43 3.63 -11.03 -1.84
N ILE A 44 4.00 -9.74 -1.97
CA ILE A 44 3.09 -8.69 -2.42
C ILE A 44 2.79 -8.87 -3.91
N PRO A 45 1.53 -9.18 -4.31
CA PRO A 45 1.23 -9.42 -5.70
C PRO A 45 1.42 -8.15 -6.53
N LYS A 46 2.16 -8.26 -7.64
CA LYS A 46 2.41 -7.13 -8.55
C LYS A 46 1.25 -6.91 -9.52
N SER A 47 0.59 -7.99 -9.95
CA SER A 47 -0.52 -7.95 -10.90
C SER A 47 -1.85 -7.62 -10.22
N LEU A 48 -2.69 -6.84 -10.89
CA LEU A 48 -4.06 -6.55 -10.42
C LEU A 48 -4.93 -7.82 -10.43
N TRP A 49 -4.66 -8.75 -11.35
CA TRP A 49 -5.32 -10.05 -11.44
C TRP A 49 -5.22 -10.88 -10.17
N ALA A 50 -4.13 -10.78 -9.42
CA ALA A 50 -3.99 -11.48 -8.14
C ALA A 50 -4.96 -10.95 -7.07
N TYR A 51 -5.23 -9.64 -7.06
CA TYR A 51 -6.20 -9.04 -6.14
C TYR A 51 -7.63 -9.40 -6.54
N LEU A 52 -7.91 -9.44 -7.85
CA LEU A 52 -9.18 -9.96 -8.35
C LEU A 52 -9.38 -11.43 -7.96
N ALA A 53 -8.33 -12.26 -8.10
CA ALA A 53 -8.38 -13.66 -7.69
C ALA A 53 -8.59 -13.79 -6.16
N MET A 54 -7.93 -12.97 -5.35
CA MET A 54 -8.13 -12.92 -3.89
C MET A 54 -9.56 -12.52 -3.52
N LEU A 55 -10.14 -11.52 -4.21
CA LEU A 55 -11.53 -11.11 -4.03
C LEU A 55 -12.49 -12.24 -4.40
N LEU A 56 -12.31 -12.87 -5.57
CA LEU A 56 -13.16 -13.97 -6.03
C LEU A 56 -13.06 -15.18 -5.09
N LEU A 57 -11.86 -15.55 -4.65
CA LEU A 57 -11.65 -16.64 -3.70
C LEU A 57 -12.30 -16.34 -2.35
N GLY A 58 -12.22 -15.09 -1.87
CA GLY A 58 -12.92 -14.65 -0.67
C GLY A 58 -14.45 -14.76 -0.81
N VAL A 59 -15.01 -14.27 -1.91
CA VAL A 59 -16.46 -14.37 -2.20
C VAL A 59 -16.92 -15.82 -2.33
N ILE A 60 -16.16 -16.67 -3.03
CA ILE A 60 -16.45 -18.10 -3.16
C ILE A 60 -16.41 -18.76 -1.77
N SER A 61 -15.42 -18.46 -0.93
CA SER A 61 -15.33 -19.00 0.43
C SER A 61 -16.55 -18.62 1.28
N ILE A 62 -16.97 -17.36 1.23
CA ILE A 62 -18.17 -16.86 1.91
C ILE A 62 -19.41 -17.61 1.43
N TYR A 63 -19.60 -17.71 0.11
CA TYR A 63 -20.73 -18.42 -0.50
C TYR A 63 -20.77 -19.90 -0.11
N LEU A 64 -19.63 -20.60 -0.16
CA LEU A 64 -19.54 -22.00 0.21
C LEU A 64 -19.89 -22.24 1.69
N CYS A 65 -19.44 -21.36 2.60
CA CYS A 65 -19.81 -21.46 4.02
C CYS A 65 -21.33 -21.35 4.22
N GLN A 66 -21.97 -20.40 3.54
CA GLN A 66 -23.43 -20.20 3.61
C GLN A 66 -24.20 -21.39 3.02
N GLN A 67 -23.80 -21.85 1.83
CA GLN A 67 -24.46 -22.99 1.19
C GLN A 67 -24.30 -24.27 1.99
N ALA A 68 -23.12 -24.50 2.56
CA ALA A 68 -22.87 -25.65 3.42
C ALA A 68 -23.79 -25.62 4.64
N HIS A 69 -23.99 -24.47 5.27
CA HIS A 69 -24.95 -24.33 6.37
C HIS A 69 -26.40 -24.64 5.96
N ILE A 70 -26.86 -24.07 4.83
CA ILE A 70 -28.24 -24.26 4.35
C ILE A 70 -28.51 -25.73 4.02
N HIS A 71 -27.58 -26.39 3.33
CA HIS A 71 -27.73 -27.79 2.94
C HIS A 71 -27.61 -28.77 4.11
N THR A 72 -26.74 -28.48 5.09
CA THR A 72 -26.54 -29.41 6.22
C THR A 72 -27.64 -29.29 7.27
N ARG A 73 -28.33 -28.15 7.36
CA ARG A 73 -29.46 -27.96 8.28
C ARG A 73 -30.65 -28.88 7.98
N THR A 74 -30.84 -29.29 6.72
CA THR A 74 -31.95 -30.17 6.32
C THR A 74 -31.64 -31.65 6.46
N LEU A 75 -30.39 -32.02 6.70
CA LEU A 75 -30.00 -33.41 6.92
C LEU A 75 -30.43 -33.84 8.33
N GLU A 76 -31.25 -34.88 8.44
CA GLU A 76 -31.70 -35.41 9.73
C GLU A 76 -30.73 -36.43 10.37
N SER A 77 -29.67 -36.83 9.66
CA SER A 77 -28.72 -37.84 10.14
C SER A 77 -28.05 -37.42 11.46
N ALA A 78 -28.11 -38.30 12.46
CA ALA A 78 -27.49 -38.12 13.77
C ALA A 78 -25.96 -38.32 13.74
N GLU A 79 -25.44 -39.02 12.73
CA GLU A 79 -24.01 -39.29 12.59
C GLU A 79 -23.25 -38.14 11.91
N PHE A 80 -23.96 -37.22 11.24
CA PHE A 80 -23.34 -36.11 10.52
C PHE A 80 -22.94 -34.98 11.49
N PRO A 81 -21.70 -34.49 11.47
CA PRO A 81 -21.21 -33.46 12.39
C PRO A 81 -21.74 -32.06 12.03
N LYS A 82 -23.03 -31.81 12.28
CA LYS A 82 -23.72 -30.55 11.94
C LYS A 82 -23.05 -29.31 12.54
N HIS A 83 -22.46 -29.44 13.72
CA HIS A 83 -21.76 -28.36 14.43
C HIS A 83 -20.63 -27.72 13.61
N LEU A 84 -19.96 -28.46 12.72
CA LEU A 84 -18.89 -27.92 11.87
C LEU A 84 -19.40 -26.91 10.82
N PHE A 85 -20.70 -26.99 10.49
CA PHE A 85 -21.37 -26.16 9.47
C PHE A 85 -22.35 -25.17 10.08
N GLU A 86 -22.40 -25.06 11.40
CA GLU A 86 -23.10 -23.95 12.05
C GLU A 86 -22.40 -22.63 11.68
N ILE A 87 -23.20 -21.58 11.47
CA ILE A 87 -22.68 -20.24 11.12
C ILE A 87 -22.33 -19.45 12.38
N ALA A 88 -23.03 -19.73 13.48
CA ALA A 88 -22.79 -19.10 14.76
C ALA A 88 -21.95 -20.04 15.64
N GLY A 89 -20.96 -19.49 16.34
CA GLY A 89 -20.13 -20.22 17.27
C GLY A 89 -18.65 -20.32 16.83
N PRO A 90 -17.77 -20.75 17.74
CA PRO A 90 -16.36 -20.98 17.45
C PRO A 90 -16.14 -22.37 16.85
N GLY A 91 -15.00 -22.54 16.15
CA GLY A 91 -14.58 -23.84 15.63
C GLY A 91 -15.37 -24.38 14.44
N ASN A 92 -16.31 -23.60 13.90
CA ASN A 92 -17.02 -23.95 12.67
C ASN A 92 -16.28 -23.42 11.41
N LEU A 93 -16.71 -23.88 10.23
CA LEU A 93 -16.08 -23.52 8.96
C LEU A 93 -16.12 -22.00 8.66
N ALA A 94 -17.20 -21.32 9.05
CA ALA A 94 -17.36 -19.88 8.83
C ALA A 94 -16.37 -19.07 9.67
N SER A 95 -16.25 -19.40 10.96
CA SER A 95 -15.28 -18.79 11.88
C SER A 95 -13.83 -19.06 11.43
N TRP A 96 -13.53 -20.27 10.95
CA TRP A 96 -12.21 -20.57 10.38
C TRP A 96 -11.91 -19.72 9.14
N SER A 97 -12.83 -19.64 8.18
CA SER A 97 -12.66 -18.78 6.99
C SER A 97 -12.46 -17.30 7.37
N MET A 98 -13.28 -16.79 8.30
CA MET A 98 -13.14 -15.42 8.80
C MET A 98 -11.79 -15.19 9.50
N SER A 99 -11.32 -16.17 10.29
CA SER A 99 -10.00 -16.10 10.95
C SER A 99 -8.86 -16.01 9.93
N VAL A 100 -8.94 -16.75 8.81
CA VAL A 100 -7.94 -16.69 7.72
C VAL A 100 -7.98 -15.32 7.04
N MET A 101 -9.16 -14.74 6.80
CA MET A 101 -9.25 -13.39 6.23
C MET A 101 -8.65 -12.32 7.15
N LEU A 102 -8.86 -12.44 8.47
CA LEU A 102 -8.24 -11.57 9.48
C LEU A 102 -6.72 -11.76 9.55
N LEU A 103 -6.23 -13.00 9.39
CA LEU A 103 -4.80 -13.27 9.32
C LEU A 103 -4.17 -12.65 8.06
N ILE A 104 -4.84 -12.76 6.91
CA ILE A 104 -4.41 -12.12 5.66
C ILE A 104 -4.39 -10.59 5.83
N LEU A 105 -5.38 -10.01 6.51
CA LEU A 105 -5.39 -8.58 6.87
C LEU A 105 -4.18 -8.22 7.75
N SER A 106 -3.90 -9.03 8.77
CA SER A 106 -2.76 -8.84 9.66
C SER A 106 -1.43 -8.85 8.90
N LEU A 107 -1.21 -9.83 8.03
CA LEU A 107 -0.02 -9.92 7.18
C LEU A 107 0.10 -8.72 6.23
N GLY A 108 -1.01 -8.30 5.61
CA GLY A 108 -1.05 -7.10 4.78
C GLY A 108 -0.62 -5.85 5.54
N ALA A 109 -1.08 -5.70 6.79
CA ALA A 109 -0.71 -4.58 7.66
C ALA A 109 0.78 -4.63 8.07
N VAL A 110 1.34 -5.82 8.35
CA VAL A 110 2.79 -6.00 8.59
C VAL A 110 3.59 -5.55 7.38
N PHE A 111 3.18 -5.90 6.16
CA PHE A 111 3.88 -5.46 4.95
C PHE A 111 3.87 -3.95 4.77
N VAL A 112 2.73 -3.29 5.03
CA VAL A 112 2.68 -1.83 5.00
C VAL A 112 3.62 -1.22 6.04
N TYR A 113 3.66 -1.78 7.26
CA TYR A 113 4.59 -1.35 8.31
C TYR A 113 6.06 -1.48 7.88
N LEU A 114 6.46 -2.66 7.37
CA LEU A 114 7.84 -2.94 6.96
C LEU A 114 8.32 -2.03 5.84
N LEU A 115 7.43 -1.65 4.91
CA LEU A 115 7.76 -0.72 3.84
C LEU A 115 7.81 0.73 4.33
N ARG A 116 6.82 1.14 5.14
CA ARG A 116 6.70 2.53 5.60
C ARG A 116 7.72 2.93 6.65
N ARG A 117 8.25 2.00 7.45
CA ARG A 117 9.29 2.31 8.45
C ARG A 117 10.57 2.90 7.83
N HIS A 118 10.77 2.71 6.51
CA HIS A 118 11.90 3.26 5.76
C HIS A 118 11.54 4.48 4.90
N LYS A 119 10.34 5.03 5.05
CA LYS A 119 9.92 6.26 4.36
C LYS A 119 10.55 7.47 5.05
N ALA A 120 11.27 8.29 4.29
CA ALA A 120 12.00 9.45 4.80
C ALA A 120 11.09 10.60 5.26
N ASP A 121 9.82 10.57 4.89
CA ASP A 121 8.82 11.62 5.18
C ASP A 121 7.84 11.22 6.31
N ASP A 122 7.97 10.02 6.88
CA ASP A 122 7.05 9.51 7.91
C ASP A 122 7.53 9.78 9.35
N TYR A 123 7.92 11.02 9.64
CA TYR A 123 8.44 11.42 10.97
C TYR A 123 7.38 11.41 12.07
N LYS A 124 6.08 11.50 11.70
CA LYS A 124 4.98 11.49 12.67
C LYS A 124 4.70 10.10 13.26
N GLY A 125 5.51 9.09 12.93
CA GLY A 125 5.37 7.73 13.46
C GLY A 125 4.11 7.01 12.98
N ARG A 126 3.48 7.47 11.89
CA ARG A 126 2.19 6.90 11.42
C ARG A 126 2.34 5.46 10.95
N TYR A 127 3.54 5.04 10.58
CA TYR A 127 3.81 3.63 10.28
C TYR A 127 3.47 2.69 11.46
N ARG A 128 3.56 3.14 12.72
CA ARG A 128 3.23 2.33 13.92
C ARG A 128 1.76 1.91 13.96
N LEU A 129 0.86 2.72 13.37
CA LEU A 129 -0.56 2.38 13.23
C LEU A 129 -0.75 1.00 12.59
N TRP A 130 0.03 0.70 11.55
CA TRP A 130 -0.06 -0.56 10.83
C TRP A 130 0.41 -1.75 11.68
N LEU A 131 1.37 -1.54 12.58
CA LEU A 131 1.78 -2.57 13.54
C LEU A 131 0.67 -2.87 14.55
N TYR A 132 0.01 -1.82 15.07
CA TYR A 132 -1.14 -1.99 15.96
C TYR A 132 -2.32 -2.66 15.26
N LEU A 133 -2.59 -2.29 14.00
CA LEU A 133 -3.62 -2.94 13.20
C LEU A 133 -3.30 -4.43 12.95
N ALA A 134 -2.03 -4.75 12.68
CA ALA A 134 -1.58 -6.13 12.51
C ALA A 134 -1.75 -6.95 13.80
N ALA A 135 -1.35 -6.39 14.95
CA ALA A 135 -1.53 -7.05 16.25
C ALA A 135 -3.01 -7.25 16.58
N PHE A 136 -3.84 -6.21 16.38
CA PHE A 136 -5.28 -6.27 16.63
C PHE A 136 -5.98 -7.30 15.74
N SER A 137 -5.73 -7.27 14.42
CA SER A 137 -6.32 -8.25 13.49
C SER A 137 -5.78 -9.67 13.69
N GLY A 138 -4.51 -9.83 14.07
CA GLY A 138 -3.94 -11.14 14.43
C GLY A 138 -4.57 -11.71 15.70
N PHE A 139 -4.79 -10.88 16.71
CA PHE A 139 -5.51 -11.25 17.92
C PHE A 139 -6.97 -11.64 17.63
N LEU A 140 -7.68 -10.83 16.83
CA LEU A 140 -9.05 -11.18 16.40
C LEU A 140 -9.09 -12.46 15.56
N SER A 141 -8.07 -12.72 14.72
CA SER A 141 -7.97 -13.96 13.97
C SER A 141 -7.91 -15.17 14.91
N PHE A 142 -7.01 -15.13 15.90
CA PHE A 142 -6.91 -16.18 16.92
C PHE A 142 -8.19 -16.34 17.72
N GLU A 143 -8.80 -15.22 18.13
CA GLU A 143 -10.02 -15.23 18.93
C GLU A 143 -11.19 -15.81 18.15
N VAL A 144 -11.41 -15.40 16.90
CA VAL A 144 -12.49 -15.95 16.05
C VAL A 144 -12.28 -17.44 15.79
N ALA A 145 -11.04 -17.91 15.63
CA ALA A 145 -10.74 -19.33 15.43
C ALA A 145 -11.03 -20.19 16.68
N THR A 146 -10.71 -19.66 17.86
CA THR A 146 -10.74 -20.43 19.12
C THR A 146 -11.99 -20.21 19.95
N GLY A 147 -12.70 -19.10 19.76
CA GLY A 147 -13.76 -18.65 20.66
C GLY A 147 -13.25 -18.25 22.03
N GLY A 148 -12.02 -17.72 22.13
CA GLY A 148 -11.36 -17.43 23.41
C GLY A 148 -12.20 -16.59 24.37
N HIS A 149 -13.07 -15.69 23.86
CA HIS A 149 -14.00 -14.91 24.68
C HIS A 149 -14.96 -15.77 25.53
N GLN A 150 -15.25 -17.01 25.11
CA GLN A 150 -16.11 -17.92 25.88
C GLN A 150 -15.43 -18.39 27.17
N ILE A 151 -14.11 -18.47 27.22
CA ILE A 151 -13.37 -18.83 28.44
C ILE A 151 -13.56 -17.74 29.50
N LEU A 152 -13.63 -16.48 29.09
CA LEU A 152 -13.88 -15.34 29.98
C LEU A 152 -15.29 -15.34 30.58
N SER A 153 -16.23 -16.10 30.00
CA SER A 153 -17.58 -16.24 30.55
C SER A 153 -17.61 -16.99 31.88
N VAL A 154 -16.65 -17.89 32.14
CA VAL A 154 -16.61 -18.73 33.35
C VAL A 154 -16.45 -17.90 34.63
N PRO A 155 -15.44 -17.01 34.76
CA PRO A 155 -15.34 -16.15 35.94
C PRO A 155 -16.47 -15.10 35.98
N LEU A 156 -16.93 -14.60 34.83
CA LEU A 156 -18.00 -13.61 34.77
C LEU A 156 -19.37 -14.17 35.21
N ALA A 157 -19.59 -15.47 35.08
CA ALA A 157 -20.81 -16.12 35.57
C ALA A 157 -21.00 -16.01 37.09
N GLN A 158 -19.94 -15.64 37.84
CA GLN A 158 -20.03 -15.35 39.27
C GLN A 158 -20.67 -13.98 39.57
N PHE A 159 -20.73 -13.09 38.58
CA PHE A 159 -21.34 -11.77 38.71
C PHE A 159 -22.74 -11.77 38.11
N GLU A 160 -23.75 -11.44 38.92
CA GLU A 160 -25.13 -11.27 38.47
C GLU A 160 -25.26 -9.99 37.62
N MET A 161 -24.95 -10.09 36.33
CA MET A 161 -25.19 -9.02 35.37
C MET A 161 -26.63 -9.07 34.83
N SER A 162 -27.24 -7.90 34.64
CA SER A 162 -28.55 -7.79 34.00
C SER A 162 -28.47 -8.12 32.51
N SER A 163 -29.50 -8.75 31.95
CA SER A 163 -29.61 -8.94 30.50
C SER A 163 -29.64 -7.58 29.79
N PRO A 164 -28.91 -7.39 28.66
CA PRO A 164 -28.19 -8.39 27.84
C PRO A 164 -26.71 -8.61 28.21
N TRP A 165 -26.21 -7.98 29.27
CA TRP A 165 -24.80 -8.01 29.67
C TRP A 165 -24.35 -9.33 30.28
N ASN A 166 -25.29 -10.20 30.64
CA ASN A 166 -25.03 -11.56 31.11
C ASN A 166 -24.47 -12.48 30.00
N GLU A 167 -24.63 -12.12 28.72
CA GLU A 167 -24.09 -12.88 27.60
C GLU A 167 -22.66 -12.42 27.27
N ALA A 168 -21.70 -13.35 27.33
CA ALA A 168 -20.29 -13.03 27.10
C ALA A 168 -20.00 -12.48 25.70
N SER A 169 -20.78 -12.94 24.71
CA SER A 169 -20.75 -12.44 23.35
C SER A 169 -21.07 -10.94 23.27
N THR A 170 -21.99 -10.42 24.08
CA THR A 170 -22.49 -9.04 23.96
C THR A 170 -21.44 -8.02 24.33
N TRP A 171 -20.83 -8.15 25.52
CA TRP A 171 -19.79 -7.21 25.95
C TRP A 171 -18.50 -7.39 25.13
N TRP A 172 -18.18 -8.61 24.71
CA TRP A 172 -17.04 -8.87 23.81
C TRP A 172 -17.21 -8.15 22.48
N MET A 173 -18.39 -8.28 21.85
CA MET A 173 -18.73 -7.59 20.62
C MET A 173 -18.68 -6.06 20.76
N MET A 174 -19.00 -5.52 21.94
CA MET A 174 -18.82 -4.10 22.23
C MET A 174 -17.34 -3.71 22.27
N MET A 175 -16.48 -4.48 22.93
CA MET A 175 -15.03 -4.22 22.96
C MET A 175 -14.42 -4.27 21.56
N VAL A 176 -14.76 -5.31 20.77
CA VAL A 176 -14.29 -5.45 19.39
C VAL A 176 -14.79 -4.30 18.51
N SER A 177 -16.06 -3.89 18.65
CA SER A 177 -16.62 -2.80 17.84
C SER A 177 -15.96 -1.45 18.16
N LEU A 178 -15.67 -1.18 19.44
CA LEU A 178 -14.88 0.00 19.84
C LEU A 178 -13.47 -0.02 19.25
N GLY A 179 -12.79 -1.17 19.27
CA GLY A 179 -11.49 -1.33 18.64
C GLY A 179 -11.52 -1.09 17.13
N VAL A 180 -12.50 -1.68 16.43
CA VAL A 180 -12.71 -1.48 14.99
C VAL A 180 -13.00 -0.01 14.69
N MET A 181 -13.87 0.65 15.46
CA MET A 181 -14.19 2.07 15.29
C MET A 181 -12.94 2.95 15.45
N TYR A 182 -12.13 2.69 16.48
CA TYR A 182 -10.87 3.39 16.72
C TYR A 182 -9.92 3.27 15.51
N PHE A 183 -9.67 2.05 15.02
CA PHE A 183 -8.82 1.85 13.84
C PHE A 183 -9.41 2.47 12.57
N SER A 184 -10.72 2.43 12.38
CA SER A 184 -11.38 3.06 11.24
C SER A 184 -11.19 4.57 11.22
N ILE A 185 -11.30 5.26 12.37
CA ILE A 185 -11.02 6.70 12.47
C ILE A 185 -9.56 6.99 12.11
N LEU A 186 -8.62 6.21 12.62
CA LEU A 186 -7.20 6.40 12.32
C LEU A 186 -6.88 6.13 10.84
N LEU A 187 -7.52 5.14 10.22
CA LEU A 187 -7.39 4.84 8.80
C LEU A 187 -8.02 5.93 7.92
N LEU A 188 -9.12 6.54 8.34
CA LEU A 188 -9.72 7.70 7.64
C LEU A 188 -8.73 8.87 7.58
N ILE A 189 -8.05 9.16 8.69
CA ILE A 189 -7.02 10.21 8.76
C ILE A 189 -5.84 9.87 7.84
N GLU A 190 -5.41 8.60 7.83
CA GLU A 190 -4.31 8.14 6.99
C GLU A 190 -4.64 8.20 5.48
N PHE A 191 -5.89 7.94 5.10
CA PHE A 191 -6.31 7.90 3.70
C PHE A 191 -6.87 9.21 3.15
N LYS A 192 -6.82 10.32 3.90
CA LYS A 192 -7.35 11.65 3.47
C LYS A 192 -6.95 12.04 2.04
N SER A 193 -5.74 11.68 1.58
CA SER A 193 -5.23 12.01 0.24
C SER A 193 -5.47 10.92 -0.83
N ARG A 194 -6.27 9.89 -0.54
CA ARG A 194 -6.45 8.70 -1.38
C ARG A 194 -7.93 8.32 -1.47
N PRO A 195 -8.71 8.96 -2.36
CA PRO A 195 -10.17 8.78 -2.41
C PRO A 195 -10.60 7.33 -2.64
N ALA A 196 -9.91 6.58 -3.50
CA ALA A 196 -10.22 5.16 -3.74
C ALA A 196 -10.15 4.31 -2.45
N MET A 197 -9.15 4.55 -1.60
CA MET A 197 -8.99 3.82 -0.34
C MET A 197 -10.06 4.23 0.68
N LEU A 198 -10.40 5.53 0.72
CA LEU A 198 -11.50 6.03 1.55
C LEU A 198 -12.84 5.44 1.13
N MET A 199 -13.12 5.33 -0.17
CA MET A 199 -14.35 4.71 -0.66
C MET A 199 -14.44 3.25 -0.24
N MET A 200 -13.36 2.47 -0.39
CA MET A 200 -13.34 1.08 0.08
C MET A 200 -13.57 0.96 1.59
N LEU A 201 -12.91 1.82 2.39
CA LEU A 201 -13.09 1.86 3.84
C LEU A 201 -14.53 2.25 4.21
N ALA A 202 -15.12 3.22 3.54
CA ALA A 202 -16.50 3.64 3.76
C ALA A 202 -17.48 2.51 3.44
N VAL A 203 -17.30 1.80 2.33
CA VAL A 203 -18.12 0.62 1.98
C VAL A 203 -17.96 -0.47 3.04
N ALA A 204 -16.74 -0.78 3.47
CA ALA A 204 -16.52 -1.76 4.54
C ALA A 204 -17.19 -1.34 5.85
N MET A 205 -17.10 -0.06 6.24
CA MET A 205 -17.74 0.48 7.43
C MET A 205 -19.27 0.39 7.34
N MET A 206 -19.86 0.76 6.19
CA MET A 206 -21.30 0.62 5.97
C MET A 206 -21.75 -0.84 6.11
N VAL A 207 -21.00 -1.79 5.53
CA VAL A 207 -21.31 -3.22 5.64
C VAL A 207 -21.14 -3.73 7.08
N MET A 208 -20.13 -3.26 7.83
CA MET A 208 -19.96 -3.59 9.25
C MET A 208 -21.08 -3.02 10.11
N ILE A 209 -21.49 -1.78 9.89
CA ILE A 209 -22.61 -1.15 10.59
C ILE A 209 -23.89 -1.94 10.31
N ALA A 210 -24.13 -2.32 9.05
CA ALA A 210 -25.26 -3.17 8.68
C ALA A 210 -25.21 -4.54 9.39
N ALA A 211 -24.02 -5.15 9.52
CA ALA A 211 -23.83 -6.38 10.29
C ALA A 211 -24.15 -6.20 11.78
N GLY A 212 -23.72 -5.07 12.37
CA GLY A 212 -24.01 -4.68 13.76
C GLY A 212 -25.51 -4.48 14.00
N CYS A 213 -26.16 -3.68 13.17
CA CYS A 213 -27.61 -3.45 13.23
C CYS A 213 -28.39 -4.77 13.07
N SER A 214 -27.96 -5.66 12.18
CA SER A 214 -28.59 -6.97 11.97
C SER A 214 -28.49 -7.89 13.19
N ARG A 215 -27.46 -7.73 14.02
CA ARG A 215 -27.34 -8.45 15.31
C ARG A 215 -28.25 -7.90 16.39
N MET A 216 -28.58 -6.61 16.34
CA MET A 216 -29.57 -5.99 17.23
C MET A 216 -31.03 -6.28 16.82
N GLY A 217 -31.28 -7.35 16.04
CA GLY A 217 -32.58 -7.68 15.46
C GLY A 217 -33.72 -7.85 16.48
N SER A 218 -33.42 -8.10 17.75
CA SER A 218 -34.43 -8.08 18.82
C SER A 218 -35.13 -6.72 18.94
N LEU A 219 -34.46 -5.62 18.57
CA LEU A 219 -35.01 -4.27 18.58
C LEU A 219 -35.72 -3.90 17.26
N ILE A 220 -35.29 -4.48 16.13
CA ILE A 220 -35.75 -4.09 14.78
C ILE A 220 -36.88 -5.00 14.28
N GLY A 221 -37.02 -6.20 14.85
CA GLY A 221 -37.97 -7.22 14.42
C GLY A 221 -37.36 -8.22 13.43
N GLU A 222 -38.06 -9.34 13.21
CA GLU A 222 -37.62 -10.38 12.28
C GLU A 222 -37.63 -9.86 10.83
N SER A 223 -36.47 -9.89 10.18
CA SER A 223 -36.27 -9.47 8.78
C SER A 223 -35.32 -10.44 8.08
N ALA A 224 -35.30 -10.42 6.74
CA ALA A 224 -34.32 -11.20 5.96
C ALA A 224 -32.85 -10.86 6.35
N LEU A 225 -32.62 -9.62 6.79
CA LEU A 225 -31.32 -9.13 7.29
C LEU A 225 -30.95 -9.71 8.66
N THR A 226 -31.92 -10.12 9.47
CA THR A 226 -31.66 -10.66 10.82
C THR A 226 -31.41 -12.17 10.82
N THR A 227 -31.35 -12.79 9.64
CA THR A 227 -30.95 -14.20 9.51
C THR A 227 -29.48 -14.39 9.86
N ASP A 228 -29.12 -15.52 10.48
CA ASP A 228 -27.73 -15.78 10.87
C ASP A 228 -26.79 -15.86 9.66
N VAL A 229 -27.33 -16.36 8.54
CA VAL A 229 -26.67 -16.31 7.22
C VAL A 229 -26.32 -14.87 6.86
N ALA A 230 -27.28 -13.94 6.87
CA ALA A 230 -27.02 -12.54 6.52
C ALA A 230 -26.00 -11.87 7.46
N LYS A 231 -26.12 -12.08 8.79
CA LYS A 231 -25.18 -11.53 9.79
C LYS A 231 -23.74 -11.95 9.51
N SER A 232 -23.50 -13.25 9.29
CA SER A 232 -22.16 -13.77 8.98
C SER A 232 -21.65 -13.29 7.63
N SER A 233 -22.52 -13.25 6.63
CA SER A 233 -22.18 -12.81 5.28
C SER A 233 -21.68 -11.37 5.27
N LEU A 234 -22.38 -10.47 5.97
CA LEU A 234 -22.01 -9.07 6.08
C LEU A 234 -20.67 -8.92 6.80
N ALA A 235 -20.48 -9.60 7.94
CA ALA A 235 -19.23 -9.54 8.70
C ALA A 235 -18.01 -10.04 7.90
N MET A 236 -18.14 -11.18 7.21
CA MET A 236 -17.07 -11.72 6.36
C MET A 236 -16.80 -10.82 5.15
N SER A 237 -17.84 -10.28 4.51
CA SER A 237 -17.70 -9.40 3.34
C SER A 237 -16.98 -8.10 3.71
N ALA A 238 -17.33 -7.47 4.84
CA ALA A 238 -16.62 -6.30 5.32
C ALA A 238 -15.15 -6.61 5.61
N THR A 239 -14.86 -7.73 6.27
CA THR A 239 -13.49 -8.17 6.55
C THR A 239 -12.69 -8.38 5.26
N LEU A 240 -13.31 -8.99 4.25
CA LEU A 240 -12.72 -9.19 2.92
C LEU A 240 -12.39 -7.85 2.25
N ILE A 241 -13.30 -6.87 2.31
CA ILE A 241 -13.08 -5.54 1.73
C ILE A 241 -11.92 -4.82 2.43
N VAL A 242 -11.85 -4.84 3.76
CA VAL A 242 -10.75 -4.21 4.53
C VAL A 242 -9.42 -4.92 4.27
N SER A 243 -9.44 -6.26 4.14
CA SER A 243 -8.27 -7.04 3.76
C SER A 243 -7.76 -6.64 2.38
N LEU A 244 -8.65 -6.62 1.37
CA LEU A 244 -8.32 -6.20 0.01
C LEU A 244 -7.78 -4.76 -0.05
N MET A 245 -8.43 -3.84 0.69
CA MET A 245 -7.99 -2.45 0.84
C MET A 245 -6.55 -2.41 1.38
N THR A 246 -6.26 -3.17 2.44
CA THR A 246 -4.93 -3.19 3.05
C THR A 246 -3.86 -3.72 2.09
N TRP A 247 -4.17 -4.77 1.33
CA TRP A 247 -3.27 -5.34 0.34
C TRP A 247 -3.03 -4.43 -0.87
N LEU A 248 -4.07 -3.76 -1.37
CA LEU A 248 -3.90 -2.74 -2.42
C LEU A 248 -3.06 -1.55 -1.93
N ASN A 249 -3.21 -1.17 -0.65
CA ASN A 249 -2.35 -0.17 -0.03
C ASN A 249 -0.90 -0.64 0.03
N ALA A 250 -0.66 -1.89 0.45
CA ALA A 250 0.67 -2.50 0.49
C ALA A 250 1.33 -2.48 -0.90
N ARG A 251 0.58 -2.84 -1.95
CA ARG A 251 1.04 -2.74 -3.34
C ARG A 251 1.46 -1.32 -3.72
N LYS A 252 0.62 -0.34 -3.42
CA LYS A 252 0.90 1.06 -3.76
C LYS A 252 2.14 1.57 -3.04
N VAL A 253 2.28 1.27 -1.74
CA VAL A 253 3.47 1.63 -0.96
C VAL A 253 4.70 0.94 -1.52
N TYR A 254 4.59 -0.35 -1.89
CA TYR A 254 5.67 -1.12 -2.50
C TYR A 254 6.11 -0.51 -3.84
N LEU A 255 5.18 -0.22 -4.76
CA LEU A 255 5.51 0.40 -6.05
C LEU A 255 6.14 1.78 -5.88
N ASN A 256 5.63 2.60 -4.95
CA ASN A 256 6.22 3.90 -4.64
C ASN A 256 7.65 3.79 -4.11
N ALA A 257 7.94 2.75 -3.32
CA ALA A 257 9.29 2.49 -2.83
C ALA A 257 10.24 2.09 -3.98
N GLN A 258 9.76 1.35 -4.99
CA GLN A 258 10.56 0.94 -6.14
C GLN A 258 10.75 2.05 -7.20
N GLN A 259 9.73 2.88 -7.44
CA GLN A 259 9.77 3.96 -8.44
C GLN A 259 10.84 5.02 -8.17
N GLY A 260 11.32 5.16 -6.92
CA GLY A 260 12.46 6.01 -6.58
C GLY A 260 13.78 5.67 -7.31
N ARG A 261 13.85 4.52 -8.00
CA ARG A 261 14.99 4.12 -8.85
C ARG A 261 14.90 4.66 -10.28
N VAL A 262 13.70 4.73 -10.86
CA VAL A 262 13.51 5.02 -12.30
C VAL A 262 13.88 6.46 -12.63
N ASN A 263 13.43 7.42 -11.82
CA ASN A 263 13.68 8.83 -12.09
C ASN A 263 15.17 9.21 -11.95
N VAL A 264 15.91 8.60 -11.01
CA VAL A 264 17.34 8.90 -10.81
C VAL A 264 18.17 8.37 -11.98
N SER A 265 17.89 7.15 -12.46
CA SER A 265 18.61 6.56 -13.60
C SER A 265 18.29 7.27 -14.91
N GLN A 266 17.03 7.66 -15.14
CA GLN A 266 16.65 8.43 -16.33
C GLN A 266 17.25 9.84 -16.33
N LEU A 267 17.28 10.53 -15.18
CA LEU A 267 17.95 11.83 -15.06
C LEU A 267 19.47 11.72 -15.25
N ALA A 268 20.10 10.65 -14.75
CA ALA A 268 21.53 10.40 -14.97
C ALA A 268 21.85 10.14 -16.45
N GLN A 269 21.03 9.33 -17.14
CA GLN A 269 21.21 9.06 -18.57
C GLN A 269 20.94 10.28 -19.44
N SER A 270 19.90 11.07 -19.15
CA SER A 270 19.59 12.31 -19.86
C SER A 270 20.74 13.32 -19.74
N ASN A 271 21.27 13.52 -18.53
CA ASN A 271 22.41 14.41 -18.32
C ASN A 271 23.68 13.91 -19.01
N GLN A 272 23.89 12.60 -19.13
CA GLN A 272 25.05 12.04 -19.83
C GLN A 272 24.94 12.22 -21.35
N ALA A 273 23.74 12.10 -21.91
CA ALA A 273 23.48 12.38 -23.32
C ALA A 273 23.73 13.86 -23.67
N VAL A 274 23.28 14.79 -22.81
CA VAL A 274 23.54 16.23 -22.99
C VAL A 274 25.03 16.55 -22.88
N VAL A 275 25.74 15.97 -21.91
CA VAL A 275 27.19 16.19 -21.78
C VAL A 275 27.96 15.65 -23.00
N ASN A 276 27.54 14.50 -23.54
CA ASN A 276 28.15 13.95 -24.76
C ASN A 276 27.83 14.77 -26.02
N GLN A 277 26.69 15.47 -26.08
CA GLN A 277 26.37 16.39 -27.19
C GLN A 277 27.14 17.71 -27.12
N VAL A 278 27.49 18.21 -25.93
CA VAL A 278 28.14 19.52 -25.77
C VAL A 278 29.68 19.45 -25.88
N VAL A 279 30.27 18.25 -25.75
CA VAL A 279 31.73 18.07 -25.80
C VAL A 279 32.37 17.81 -27.19
N PRO A 280 31.69 17.52 -28.31
CA PRO A 280 32.38 17.31 -29.59
C PRO A 280 32.88 18.62 -30.25
N GLU A 281 32.39 19.80 -29.87
CA GLU A 281 32.64 21.03 -30.64
C GLU A 281 33.96 21.77 -30.30
N ILE A 282 34.81 21.23 -29.41
CA ILE A 282 36.06 21.91 -29.02
C ILE A 282 37.32 21.17 -29.51
N THR A 283 37.19 20.01 -30.16
CA THR A 283 38.32 19.30 -30.74
C THR A 283 38.14 19.10 -32.24
N GLY A 284 38.60 20.08 -33.02
CA GLY A 284 39.19 19.87 -34.33
C GLY A 284 38.22 19.67 -35.49
N THR A 285 38.01 20.75 -36.24
CA THR A 285 38.01 20.73 -37.71
C THR A 285 39.02 19.71 -38.24
N GLU A 286 38.55 18.66 -38.92
CA GLU A 286 38.94 18.26 -40.28
C GLU A 286 38.28 16.91 -40.65
N ASP A 287 37.44 16.95 -41.68
CA ASP A 287 37.07 15.89 -42.62
C ASP A 287 36.73 14.48 -42.11
N ARG A 288 35.42 14.19 -41.98
CA ARG A 288 34.81 13.00 -42.61
C ARG A 288 33.28 12.96 -42.51
N GLN A 289 32.65 12.96 -43.67
CA GLN A 289 31.32 12.39 -43.90
C GLN A 289 31.35 10.89 -43.58
N GLN A 290 30.47 10.42 -42.71
CA GLN A 290 29.93 9.06 -42.84
C GLN A 290 28.59 8.92 -42.11
N GLU A 291 27.60 8.44 -42.87
CA GLU A 291 26.26 8.05 -42.44
C GLU A 291 26.30 6.96 -41.36
N SER A 292 25.42 7.07 -40.37
CA SER A 292 24.80 5.88 -39.77
C SER A 292 23.43 6.25 -39.18
N ALA A 293 22.38 5.97 -39.93
CA ALA A 293 21.02 5.89 -39.42
C ALA A 293 20.91 4.63 -38.56
N VAL A 294 20.53 4.79 -37.29
CA VAL A 294 20.11 3.69 -36.42
C VAL A 294 18.64 3.94 -36.08
N GLU A 295 17.76 3.23 -36.79
CA GLU A 295 16.38 3.01 -36.40
C GLU A 295 16.37 2.23 -35.08
N LEU A 296 15.83 2.84 -34.03
CA LEU A 296 15.48 2.15 -32.78
C LEU A 296 13.96 2.25 -32.64
N GLY A 297 13.29 1.21 -33.12
CA GLY A 297 11.91 0.91 -32.77
C GLY A 297 11.83 0.48 -31.31
N ALA A 298 10.98 1.16 -30.54
CA ALA A 298 10.52 0.70 -29.24
C ALA A 298 9.11 1.26 -29.00
N GLU A 299 8.16 0.61 -29.65
CA GLU A 299 6.76 0.47 -29.27
C GLU A 299 6.66 -0.11 -27.84
N TRP A 300 6.10 0.62 -26.87
CA TRP A 300 5.47 0.06 -25.67
C TRP A 300 4.45 1.04 -25.05
N ASP A 301 3.18 0.66 -25.17
CA ASP A 301 2.04 0.84 -24.26
C ASP A 301 2.02 2.05 -23.29
N ASP A 302 1.33 3.10 -23.71
CA ASP A 302 0.85 4.20 -22.86
C ASP A 302 -0.66 3.99 -22.59
N TRP A 303 -0.98 3.15 -21.59
CA TRP A 303 -2.37 2.81 -21.19
C TRP A 303 -2.80 3.40 -19.84
N ASP A 304 -1.99 4.26 -19.21
CA ASP A 304 -2.30 4.84 -17.88
C ASP A 304 -2.94 6.25 -17.94
N ASP A 305 -3.33 6.76 -19.12
CA ASP A 305 -3.95 8.11 -19.28
C ASP A 305 -5.47 8.09 -19.57
N LEU A 306 -6.19 7.10 -19.04
CA LEU A 306 -7.66 7.08 -19.10
C LEU A 306 -8.28 7.48 -17.76
N GLY A 307 -8.76 8.72 -17.69
CA GLY A 307 -9.99 9.05 -16.96
C GLY A 307 -9.87 9.93 -15.72
N ASP A 308 -9.23 11.09 -15.82
CA ASP A 308 -9.53 12.23 -14.93
C ASP A 308 -10.35 13.28 -15.72
N ASP A 309 -11.57 12.88 -16.12
CA ASP A 309 -12.58 13.81 -16.62
C ASP A 309 -13.12 14.66 -15.45
N GLU A 310 -12.62 15.90 -15.40
CA GLU A 310 -13.41 17.12 -15.20
C GLU A 310 -14.51 17.08 -14.11
N LEU A 311 -14.10 16.87 -12.85
CA LEU A 311 -14.91 17.33 -11.72
C LEU A 311 -14.76 18.86 -11.59
N VAL A 312 -15.80 19.55 -12.05
CA VAL A 312 -16.07 20.97 -11.81
C VAL A 312 -16.02 21.23 -10.31
N GLU A 313 -14.95 21.87 -9.83
CA GLU A 313 -14.85 22.40 -8.47
C GLU A 313 -15.88 23.54 -8.33
N THR A 314 -16.99 23.27 -7.66
CA THR A 314 -17.83 24.30 -7.04
C THR A 314 -17.01 24.94 -5.92
N GLU A 315 -16.62 26.21 -6.10
CA GLU A 315 -16.03 27.04 -5.04
C GLU A 315 -17.06 27.21 -3.91
N GLU A 316 -16.96 26.42 -2.85
CA GLU A 316 -17.63 26.71 -1.58
C GLU A 316 -16.84 27.80 -0.84
N GLU A 317 -17.48 28.96 -0.78
CA GLU A 317 -17.16 30.14 0.02
C GLU A 317 -17.05 29.73 1.51
N TYR A 318 -15.83 29.75 2.05
CA TYR A 318 -15.61 29.53 3.48
C TYR A 318 -15.92 30.83 4.24
N ASP A 319 -17.04 30.83 4.95
CA ASP A 319 -17.35 31.85 5.95
C ASP A 319 -16.34 31.79 7.11
N GLU A 320 -15.65 32.90 7.30
CA GLU A 320 -14.68 33.18 8.35
C GLU A 320 -15.43 33.30 9.70
N TYR A 321 -15.46 32.21 10.49
CA TYR A 321 -16.00 32.24 11.84
C TYR A 321 -15.05 33.05 12.74
N ALA A 322 -15.56 34.19 13.21
CA ALA A 322 -14.94 35.01 14.24
C ALA A 322 -14.76 34.19 15.52
N GLU A 323 -13.53 34.16 16.03
CA GLU A 323 -13.19 33.63 17.35
C GLU A 323 -13.86 34.53 18.41
N GLU A 324 -14.86 33.99 19.12
CA GLU A 324 -15.41 34.62 20.33
C GLU A 324 -14.48 34.29 21.51
N ASP A 325 -13.90 35.34 22.09
CA ASP A 325 -13.13 35.34 23.33
C ASP A 325 -13.95 34.68 24.46
N PHE A 326 -13.45 33.57 24.99
CA PHE A 326 -14.02 32.89 26.14
C PHE A 326 -13.38 33.47 27.40
N ASP A 327 -14.12 34.36 28.08
CA ASP A 327 -13.70 35.00 29.32
C ASP A 327 -13.40 33.96 30.42
N GLU A 328 -12.22 34.15 31.00
CA GLU A 328 -11.57 33.43 32.09
C GLU A 328 -12.35 33.69 33.39
N LEU A 329 -13.04 32.67 33.91
CA LEU A 329 -13.72 32.71 35.21
C LEU A 329 -12.78 32.12 36.27
N ASP A 330 -12.10 33.04 36.98
CA ASP A 330 -11.40 32.80 38.24
C ASP A 330 -12.41 32.42 39.33
N ASP A 331 -12.37 31.18 39.82
CA ASP A 331 -12.93 30.80 41.12
C ASP A 331 -11.88 30.00 41.91
N GLU A 332 -11.40 30.62 42.99
CA GLU A 332 -10.47 30.09 43.99
C GLU A 332 -11.09 28.97 44.85
N PRO A 333 -10.27 28.14 45.52
CA PRO A 333 -10.68 26.84 46.06
C PRO A 333 -11.14 26.90 47.53
N ASP A 334 -12.23 26.19 47.84
CA ASP A 334 -12.58 25.85 49.22
C ASP A 334 -11.85 24.58 49.67
N ALA A 335 -11.09 24.74 50.75
CA ALA A 335 -10.37 23.70 51.47
C ALA A 335 -11.33 22.67 52.10
N ILE A 336 -11.10 21.39 51.83
CA ILE A 336 -11.64 20.29 52.62
C ILE A 336 -10.46 19.45 53.10
N ASP A 337 -10.20 19.56 54.41
CA ASP A 337 -9.35 18.65 55.18
C ASP A 337 -10.01 17.26 55.20
N GLU A 338 -9.42 16.29 54.50
CA GLU A 338 -9.64 14.86 54.78
C GLU A 338 -8.35 14.22 55.26
N GLU A 339 -8.31 14.04 56.57
CA GLU A 339 -7.30 13.32 57.34
C GLU A 339 -7.38 11.82 57.02
N VAL A 340 -6.61 11.36 56.02
CA VAL A 340 -6.46 9.93 55.71
C VAL A 340 -5.29 9.37 56.53
N VAL A 341 -5.64 8.67 57.59
CA VAL A 341 -4.75 7.84 58.40
C VAL A 341 -4.28 6.65 57.55
N CYS A 342 -3.02 6.67 57.11
CA CYS A 342 -2.35 5.50 56.54
C CYS A 342 -1.73 4.67 57.67
N GLU A 343 -2.34 3.53 57.99
CA GLU A 343 -1.68 2.46 58.76
C GLU A 343 -0.64 1.77 57.85
N GLU A 344 0.64 2.04 58.11
CA GLU A 344 1.76 1.26 57.57
C GLU A 344 1.67 -0.18 58.10
N THR A 345 1.40 -1.13 57.21
CA THR A 345 1.57 -2.55 57.50
C THR A 345 2.85 -3.01 56.79
N GLU A 346 3.96 -3.04 57.53
CA GLU A 346 5.19 -3.70 57.10
C GLU A 346 4.91 -5.20 56.96
N GLN A 347 5.00 -5.71 55.73
CA GLN A 347 4.96 -7.14 55.46
C GLN A 347 6.30 -7.54 54.83
N ASP A 348 7.18 -8.06 55.68
CA ASP A 348 8.42 -8.76 55.32
C ASP A 348 8.07 -9.95 54.40
N TYR A 349 8.56 -9.90 53.16
CA TYR A 349 8.72 -11.08 52.32
C TYR A 349 10.21 -11.29 52.07
N GLU A 350 10.76 -12.27 52.79
CA GLU A 350 12.02 -12.93 52.46
C GLU A 350 11.82 -13.69 51.14
N GLU A 351 12.39 -13.16 50.04
CA GLU A 351 12.43 -13.84 48.75
C GLU A 351 13.82 -14.50 48.60
N ASP A 352 13.84 -15.81 48.91
CA ASP A 352 15.00 -16.68 48.83
C ASP A 352 15.57 -16.79 47.41
N GLU A 353 16.90 -16.77 47.36
CA GLU A 353 17.75 -16.93 46.19
C GLU A 353 17.48 -18.24 45.43
N LEU A 354 17.11 -18.15 44.14
CA LEU A 354 17.27 -19.27 43.20
C LEU A 354 17.65 -18.77 41.80
N TYR A 355 18.87 -18.24 41.68
CA TYR A 355 19.52 -18.07 40.38
C TYR A 355 20.14 -19.41 39.94
N GLN A 356 19.37 -20.23 39.23
CA GLN A 356 19.90 -21.34 38.44
C GLN A 356 19.94 -20.94 36.96
N ASP A 357 21.14 -20.50 36.55
CA ASP A 357 21.83 -20.84 35.31
C ASP A 357 20.99 -21.05 34.03
N GLU A 358 20.49 -19.95 33.46
CA GLU A 358 19.96 -19.92 32.08
C GLU A 358 21.07 -19.74 31.03
N SER A 359 22.34 -19.69 31.42
CA SER A 359 23.45 -19.42 30.49
C SER A 359 23.98 -20.67 29.78
N GLU A 360 23.86 -21.86 30.37
CA GLU A 360 24.32 -23.11 29.75
C GLU A 360 23.34 -23.71 28.72
N VAL A 361 22.04 -23.34 28.75
CA VAL A 361 21.03 -23.87 27.80
C VAL A 361 21.12 -23.18 26.42
N ALA A 362 21.60 -21.93 26.37
CA ALA A 362 21.73 -21.19 25.12
C ALA A 362 22.92 -21.65 24.26
N GLU A 363 23.98 -22.20 24.86
CA GLU A 363 25.16 -22.70 24.13
C GLU A 363 24.95 -24.09 23.50
N GLN A 364 24.08 -24.94 24.06
CA GLN A 364 23.79 -26.26 23.46
C GLN A 364 22.90 -26.18 22.20
N LEU A 365 21.99 -25.20 22.11
CA LEU A 365 21.13 -25.05 20.94
C LEU A 365 21.88 -24.51 19.70
N GLN A 366 22.99 -23.79 19.88
CA GLN A 366 23.81 -23.32 18.75
C GLN A 366 24.72 -24.43 18.17
N GLN A 367 25.10 -25.44 18.95
CA GLN A 367 25.94 -26.53 18.44
C GLN A 367 25.15 -27.59 17.64
N GLU A 368 23.85 -27.78 17.87
CA GLU A 368 23.06 -28.72 17.06
C GLU A 368 22.63 -28.16 15.70
N GLU A 369 22.50 -26.84 15.55
CA GLU A 369 22.08 -26.24 14.27
C GLU A 369 23.24 -26.15 13.25
N GLU A 370 24.50 -26.11 13.70
CA GLU A 370 25.67 -26.04 12.83
C GLU A 370 26.05 -27.40 12.20
N VAL A 371 25.57 -28.52 12.77
CA VAL A 371 25.87 -29.88 12.27
C VAL A 371 24.99 -30.29 11.08
N ILE A 372 23.84 -29.64 10.86
CA ILE A 372 22.91 -30.01 9.79
C ILE A 372 23.30 -29.38 8.44
N TYR A 373 24.04 -28.27 8.42
CA TYR A 373 24.36 -27.54 7.19
C TYR A 373 25.61 -28.03 6.42
N THR A 374 26.42 -28.92 7.00
CA THR A 374 27.66 -29.43 6.37
C THR A 374 27.50 -30.75 5.60
N SER A 375 26.29 -31.33 5.53
CA SER A 375 26.07 -32.64 4.89
C SER A 375 25.70 -32.59 3.38
N TYR A 376 25.57 -31.42 2.77
CA TYR A 376 25.13 -31.29 1.37
C TYR A 376 26.20 -30.80 0.37
N ALA A 377 27.48 -30.81 0.74
CA ALA A 377 28.55 -30.36 -0.16
C ALA A 377 29.65 -31.42 -0.35
N HIS A 378 29.37 -32.48 -1.13
CA HIS A 378 30.35 -33.04 -2.07
C HIS A 378 29.79 -34.14 -2.99
N GLN A 379 30.36 -34.18 -4.21
CA GLN A 379 30.27 -35.20 -5.28
C GLN A 379 28.98 -35.18 -6.14
N GLU A 380 29.01 -35.14 -7.47
CA GLU A 380 29.98 -35.74 -8.41
C GLU A 380 30.25 -34.91 -9.68
N ASN A 381 31.48 -35.07 -10.15
CA ASN A 381 31.94 -34.86 -11.51
C ASN A 381 31.16 -35.74 -12.48
N GLY A 382 30.59 -35.16 -13.54
CA GLY A 382 29.96 -35.91 -14.63
C GLY A 382 30.02 -35.13 -15.93
N SER A 383 31.09 -35.33 -16.70
CA SER A 383 31.25 -34.85 -18.06
C SER A 383 30.24 -35.53 -18.99
N ILE A 384 29.34 -34.75 -19.61
CA ILE A 384 28.57 -35.19 -20.78
C ILE A 384 28.79 -34.18 -21.92
N GLN A 385 29.41 -34.69 -22.98
CA GLN A 385 29.57 -34.06 -24.28
C GLN A 385 28.23 -33.97 -25.03
N SER A 386 28.11 -32.88 -25.81
CA SER A 386 27.49 -32.77 -27.14
C SER A 386 26.05 -33.26 -27.34
N ASN A 387 25.13 -32.35 -27.69
CA ASN A 387 24.75 -32.04 -29.08
C ASN A 387 23.49 -31.17 -29.15
N GLU A 388 23.30 -30.58 -30.33
CA GLU A 388 22.03 -30.07 -30.89
C GLU A 388 21.55 -28.68 -30.48
N SER A 389 22.08 -27.68 -31.19
CA SER A 389 21.36 -26.44 -31.45
C SER A 389 20.23 -26.70 -32.45
N THR A 390 18.98 -26.65 -32.00
CA THR A 390 17.83 -26.52 -32.89
C THR A 390 17.64 -25.04 -33.22
N VAL A 391 18.26 -24.64 -34.32
CA VAL A 391 17.95 -23.41 -35.07
C VAL A 391 16.57 -23.60 -35.68
N TYR A 392 15.58 -22.82 -35.24
CA TYR A 392 14.31 -22.70 -35.95
C TYR A 392 14.52 -21.74 -37.12
N GLU A 393 14.70 -22.30 -38.32
CA GLU A 393 14.55 -21.58 -39.58
C GLU A 393 13.08 -21.18 -39.76
N THR A 394 12.81 -19.89 -39.74
CA THR A 394 11.56 -19.32 -40.25
C THR A 394 11.58 -19.35 -41.79
N PRO A 395 10.52 -19.84 -42.45
CA PRO A 395 10.45 -19.91 -43.90
C PRO A 395 10.43 -18.50 -44.53
N VAL A 396 11.25 -18.35 -45.56
CA VAL A 396 11.32 -17.17 -46.44
C VAL A 396 10.01 -17.10 -47.23
N ASP A 397 9.20 -16.08 -46.94
CA ASP A 397 7.96 -15.79 -47.65
C ASP A 397 8.28 -14.84 -48.82
N ASP A 398 8.52 -15.42 -50.00
CA ASP A 398 8.72 -14.70 -51.26
C ASP A 398 7.36 -14.21 -51.81
N SER A 399 6.77 -13.18 -51.20
CA SER A 399 5.66 -12.44 -51.81
C SER A 399 6.18 -11.15 -52.45
N THR A 400 6.49 -11.26 -53.74
CA THR A 400 6.81 -10.15 -54.64
C THR A 400 5.54 -9.31 -54.91
N GLN A 401 5.29 -8.29 -54.08
CA GLN A 401 4.36 -7.22 -54.43
C GLN A 401 5.13 -6.09 -55.13
N ASN A 402 4.89 -5.96 -56.43
CA ASN A 402 5.24 -4.79 -57.25
C ASN A 402 4.53 -3.55 -56.69
N THR A 403 5.17 -2.81 -55.80
CA THR A 403 4.76 -1.46 -55.43
C THR A 403 5.42 -0.46 -56.38
N LEU A 404 4.59 0.22 -57.17
CA LEU A 404 4.96 1.29 -58.08
C LEU A 404 5.83 2.35 -57.37
N LEU A 405 7.08 2.48 -57.81
CA LEU A 405 7.98 3.59 -57.44
C LEU A 405 7.33 4.93 -57.86
N ILE A 406 6.82 5.66 -56.88
CA ILE A 406 6.66 7.11 -56.96
C ILE A 406 7.86 7.70 -56.22
N PRO A 407 8.70 8.52 -56.87
CA PRO A 407 9.84 9.15 -56.20
C PRO A 407 9.32 10.07 -55.07
N PRO A 408 9.83 9.94 -53.84
CA PRO A 408 9.47 10.87 -52.77
C PRO A 408 9.99 12.26 -53.17
N LYS A 409 9.07 13.23 -53.26
CA LYS A 409 9.46 14.63 -53.29
C LYS A 409 9.99 14.99 -51.91
N GLU A 410 11.29 15.20 -51.81
CA GLU A 410 11.95 15.78 -50.63
C GLU A 410 11.57 17.26 -50.50
N ASP A 411 10.35 17.54 -50.05
CA ASP A 411 10.02 18.84 -49.50
C ASP A 411 10.55 18.86 -48.06
N LYS A 412 11.81 19.30 -47.89
CA LYS A 412 12.37 19.60 -46.57
C LYS A 412 11.58 20.78 -45.99
N VAL A 413 10.53 20.49 -45.21
CA VAL A 413 9.85 21.48 -44.41
C VAL A 413 10.75 21.78 -43.21
N GLU A 414 11.44 22.92 -43.26
CA GLU A 414 12.19 23.42 -42.11
C GLU A 414 11.18 23.75 -41.00
N HIS A 415 11.14 22.91 -39.96
CA HIS A 415 10.31 23.15 -38.79
C HIS A 415 11.00 24.13 -37.85
N GLU A 416 10.51 25.37 -37.81
CA GLU A 416 10.95 26.34 -36.82
C GLU A 416 10.63 25.83 -35.39
N PRO A 417 11.58 25.95 -34.43
CA PRO A 417 11.33 25.59 -33.05
C PRO A 417 10.27 26.53 -32.42
N PHE A 418 9.52 26.02 -31.45
CA PHE A 418 8.51 26.81 -30.74
C PHE A 418 9.17 27.98 -29.99
N ASP A 419 8.85 29.21 -30.39
CA ASP A 419 9.38 30.42 -29.76
C ASP A 419 8.60 30.76 -28.48
N GLU A 420 9.23 30.49 -27.35
CA GLU A 420 8.68 30.80 -26.03
C GLU A 420 8.64 32.29 -25.74
N GLU A 421 9.60 33.07 -26.28
CA GLU A 421 9.69 34.49 -26.05
C GLU A 421 8.53 35.19 -26.76
N ALA A 422 8.25 34.83 -28.01
CA ALA A 422 7.08 35.33 -28.74
C ALA A 422 5.74 35.01 -28.06
N PHE A 423 5.63 33.89 -27.35
CA PHE A 423 4.45 33.58 -26.55
C PHE A 423 4.29 34.54 -25.36
N TRP A 424 5.39 34.87 -24.67
CA TRP A 424 5.35 35.75 -23.50
C TRP A 424 5.24 37.22 -23.86
N GLU A 425 5.79 37.66 -25.00
CA GLU A 425 5.71 39.05 -25.47
C GLU A 425 4.27 39.54 -25.69
N GLN A 426 3.33 38.63 -25.92
CA GLN A 426 1.91 38.94 -26.06
C GLN A 426 1.24 39.33 -24.73
N TYR A 427 1.93 39.15 -23.59
CA TYR A 427 1.37 39.36 -22.27
C TYR A 427 2.21 40.34 -21.44
N ASP A 428 1.55 41.35 -20.87
CA ASP A 428 2.17 42.26 -19.91
C ASP A 428 2.28 41.57 -18.54
N LEU A 429 3.41 40.89 -18.31
CA LEU A 429 3.70 40.12 -17.10
C LEU A 429 3.60 40.96 -15.82
N THR A 430 3.76 42.28 -15.90
CA THR A 430 3.70 43.19 -14.74
C THR A 430 2.29 43.35 -14.19
N LYS A 431 1.26 43.07 -15.01
CA LYS A 431 -0.16 43.19 -14.64
C LYS A 431 -0.82 41.87 -14.26
N MET A 432 -0.10 40.74 -14.38
CA MET A 432 -0.67 39.43 -14.07
C MET A 432 -0.55 39.07 -12.59
N SER A 433 -1.65 38.57 -12.02
CA SER A 433 -1.63 37.97 -10.68
C SER A 433 -0.88 36.64 -10.68
N ARG A 434 -0.41 36.20 -9.50
CA ARG A 434 0.27 34.90 -9.34
C ARG A 434 -0.60 33.72 -9.81
N LYS A 435 -1.93 33.79 -9.65
CA LYS A 435 -2.86 32.78 -10.15
C LYS A 435 -2.88 32.74 -11.68
N GLN A 436 -2.92 33.90 -12.33
CA GLN A 436 -2.86 34.01 -13.80
C GLN A 436 -1.52 33.54 -14.37
N LEU A 437 -0.42 33.80 -13.67
CA LEU A 437 0.90 33.32 -14.10
C LEU A 437 0.97 31.77 -14.08
N LYS A 438 0.36 31.13 -13.08
CA LYS A 438 0.27 29.66 -13.00
C LYS A 438 -0.57 29.06 -14.13
N THR A 439 -1.72 29.66 -14.45
CA THR A 439 -2.56 29.18 -15.56
C THR A 439 -1.89 29.40 -16.92
N MET A 440 -1.17 30.50 -17.11
CA MET A 440 -0.39 30.75 -18.33
C MET A 440 0.76 29.75 -18.51
N ARG A 441 1.48 29.41 -17.44
CA ARG A 441 2.51 28.34 -17.50
C ARG A 441 1.91 26.98 -17.89
N LYS A 442 0.73 26.63 -17.38
CA LYS A 442 0.02 25.41 -17.80
C LYS A 442 -0.35 25.46 -19.30
N LYS A 443 -0.83 26.60 -19.80
CA LYS A 443 -1.14 26.78 -21.23
C LYS A 443 0.10 26.66 -22.11
N LEU A 444 1.22 27.27 -21.72
CA LEU A 444 2.50 27.15 -22.41
C LEU A 444 2.94 25.70 -22.54
N ASN A 445 2.89 24.93 -21.45
CA ASN A 445 3.27 23.51 -21.48
C ASN A 445 2.38 22.66 -22.39
N ARG A 446 1.06 22.96 -22.46
CA ARG A 446 0.14 22.30 -23.41
C ARG A 446 0.49 22.64 -24.86
N LEU A 447 0.84 23.89 -25.16
CA LEU A 447 1.24 24.31 -26.50
C LEU A 447 2.56 23.67 -26.93
N LYS A 448 3.55 23.60 -26.05
CA LYS A 448 4.81 22.91 -26.32
C LYS A 448 4.61 21.43 -26.67
N ARG A 449 3.74 20.72 -25.93
CA ARG A 449 3.41 19.32 -26.23
C ARG A 449 2.78 19.18 -27.62
N LYS A 450 1.78 20.01 -27.95
CA LYS A 450 1.16 20.01 -29.28
C LYS A 450 2.15 20.32 -30.41
N HIS A 451 3.09 21.23 -30.18
CA HIS A 451 4.12 21.56 -31.16
C HIS A 451 5.08 20.38 -31.37
N ALA A 452 5.51 19.73 -30.29
CA ALA A 452 6.36 18.55 -30.35
C ALA A 452 5.67 17.36 -31.03
N GLU A 453 4.37 17.14 -30.79
CA GLU A 453 3.57 16.14 -31.51
C GLU A 453 3.50 16.44 -33.00
N LYS A 454 3.28 17.70 -33.38
CA LYS A 454 3.25 18.11 -34.78
C LYS A 454 4.60 17.92 -35.48
N GLN A 455 5.70 18.15 -34.77
CA GLN A 455 7.07 17.89 -35.27
C GLN A 455 7.41 16.40 -35.38
N ARG A 456 6.72 15.52 -34.64
CA ARG A 456 6.89 14.07 -34.77
C ARG A 456 6.04 13.46 -35.88
N ALA A 457 4.91 14.11 -36.20
CA ALA A 457 3.97 13.65 -37.21
C ALA A 457 4.33 14.09 -38.64
N ALA A 458 5.10 15.17 -38.75
CA ALA A 458 5.70 15.63 -40.01
C ALA A 458 7.09 15.02 -40.17
#